data_AF-A0A521M9P9-F1
#
_entry.id   AF-A0A521M9P9-F1
#
_cell.length_a   1.000
_cell.length_b   1.000
_cell.length_c   1.000
_cell.angle_alpha   90.00
_cell.angle_beta   90.00
_cell.angle_gamma   90.00
#
_symmetry.space_group_name_H-M   'P 1'
#
loop_
_entity.id
_entity.type
_entity.pdbx_description
1 polymer ?
#
loop_
_entity_poly.entity_id
_entity_poly.type
_entity_poly.pdbx_seq_one_letter_code
_entity_poly.pdbx_strand_id
1 'polypeptide(L)'
;MDASVAVWLGFGWWSLGSGVHWVSAALARRPRRNATVQHRPADFSIVAPMNGGGDATAAYVQALAELARAGAEVLICVARDDDGAVAPTLAVWPDAPILVGNDDTFNPKMNNVRKGLEAASREIVALCDAGVVFDVGELCRAAAPLSATVGLVLALKAADAPQNFAAEMERAYIDGHQARFLFAADRLGLAVASGGVTLLSRDTLQRIGNWRGFNRWIADDYSVVRSVRELGLTTRLGDVMLRLPLGHRGWLTVWRRQVRWARTRLRLPVWPLVLWEPVIGWAASGAAGAAALVCIGAGAGTVVAGLVFHTAAWLAGEKWFMIGRGLAFGPRAAAAAMLREALAPALMVGALGSRAIYWRGTDLGGDWSARGDDTAEKSV
;
A
#
# COMPACT_ATOMS: atom_id res chain seq x y z
N MET A 1 28.72 -5.29 -30.91
CA MET A 1 28.66 -4.26 -29.86
C MET A 1 30.08 -4.17 -29.31
N ASP A 2 30.74 -3.02 -29.42
CA ASP A 2 32.13 -2.88 -28.95
C ASP A 2 32.21 -3.19 -27.46
N ALA A 3 33.26 -3.90 -27.04
CA ALA A 3 33.45 -4.28 -25.63
C ALA A 3 33.40 -3.05 -24.69
N SER A 4 33.85 -1.90 -25.17
CA SER A 4 33.73 -0.60 -24.49
C SER A 4 32.29 -0.18 -24.21
N VAL A 5 31.37 -0.36 -25.17
CA VAL A 5 29.95 -0.01 -25.01
C VAL A 5 29.28 -0.89 -23.96
N ALA A 6 29.57 -2.20 -23.96
CA ALA A 6 29.02 -3.12 -22.97
C ALA A 6 29.45 -2.78 -21.54
N VAL A 7 30.72 -2.40 -21.35
CA VAL A 7 31.27 -1.96 -20.06
C VAL A 7 30.55 -0.71 -19.56
N TRP A 8 30.42 0.32 -20.40
CA TRP A 8 29.75 1.57 -20.01
C TRP A 8 28.28 1.37 -19.71
N LEU A 9 27.59 0.53 -20.48
CA LEU A 9 26.19 0.18 -20.22
C LEU A 9 26.04 -0.56 -18.88
N GLY A 10 26.90 -1.55 -18.60
CA GLY A 10 26.80 -2.32 -17.37
C GLY A 10 27.11 -1.50 -16.11
N PHE A 11 28.18 -0.69 -16.12
CA PHE A 11 28.48 0.22 -15.00
C PHE A 11 27.46 1.35 -14.86
N GLY A 12 26.98 1.90 -15.97
CA GLY A 12 25.93 2.90 -15.98
C GLY A 12 24.63 2.36 -15.37
N TRP A 13 24.25 1.14 -15.72
CA TRP A 13 23.06 0.48 -15.17
C TRP A 13 23.21 0.14 -13.69
N TRP A 14 24.37 -0.38 -13.28
CA TRP A 14 24.65 -0.66 -11.87
C TRP A 14 24.60 0.62 -11.02
N SER A 15 25.17 1.71 -11.53
CA SER A 15 25.14 3.04 -10.90
C SER A 15 23.72 3.61 -10.83
N LEU A 16 22.94 3.48 -11.90
CA LEU A 16 21.54 3.94 -11.95
C LEU A 16 20.68 3.19 -10.91
N GLY A 17 20.72 1.85 -10.91
CA GLY A 17 19.93 1.04 -9.96
C GLY A 17 20.30 1.35 -8.51
N SER A 18 21.60 1.42 -8.20
CA SER A 18 22.10 1.78 -6.88
C SER A 18 21.70 3.22 -6.49
N GLY A 19 21.80 4.15 -7.43
CA GLY A 19 21.41 5.55 -7.25
C GLY A 19 19.92 5.69 -6.93
N VAL A 20 19.04 5.04 -7.71
CA VAL A 20 17.59 5.08 -7.45
C VAL A 20 17.26 4.47 -6.10
N HIS A 21 17.91 3.37 -5.71
CA HIS A 21 17.72 2.75 -4.40
C HIS A 21 18.07 3.72 -3.26
N TRP A 22 19.27 4.31 -3.27
CA TRP A 22 19.71 5.22 -2.21
C TRP A 22 18.96 6.55 -2.20
N VAL A 23 18.65 7.13 -3.36
CA VAL A 23 17.89 8.38 -3.47
C VAL A 23 16.46 8.17 -2.97
N SER A 24 15.78 7.10 -3.40
CA SER A 24 14.43 6.79 -2.92
C SER A 24 14.43 6.49 -1.42
N ALA A 25 15.41 5.76 -0.90
CA ALA A 25 15.58 5.54 0.54
C ALA A 25 15.74 6.88 1.29
N ALA A 26 16.52 7.83 0.75
CA ALA A 26 16.76 9.12 1.38
C ALA A 26 15.51 10.01 1.38
N LEU A 27 14.79 10.07 0.26
CA LEU A 27 13.53 10.78 0.15
C LEU A 27 12.48 10.18 1.10
N ALA A 28 12.44 8.85 1.20
CA ALA A 28 11.45 8.13 1.97
C ALA A 28 11.73 8.08 3.47
N ARG A 29 13.00 8.23 3.90
CA ARG A 29 13.45 7.97 5.28
C ARG A 29 12.67 8.73 6.34
N ARG A 30 12.56 10.06 6.21
CA ARG A 30 12.01 10.92 7.25
C ARG A 30 10.56 11.29 6.94
N PRO A 31 9.64 11.27 7.92
CA PRO A 31 8.32 11.85 7.74
C PRO A 31 8.39 13.34 7.36
N ARG A 32 7.32 13.88 6.75
CA ARG A 32 7.23 15.32 6.53
C ARG A 32 6.93 15.98 7.88
N ARG A 33 7.42 17.20 8.09
CA ARG A 33 6.96 17.97 9.26
C ARG A 33 5.57 18.50 8.95
N ASN A 34 4.60 18.16 9.77
CA ASN A 34 3.28 18.74 9.72
C ASN A 34 3.10 19.76 10.85
N ALA A 35 2.22 20.74 10.61
CA ALA A 35 1.77 21.62 11.66
C ALA A 35 1.10 20.80 12.77
N THR A 36 1.21 21.25 14.01
CA THR A 36 0.55 20.61 15.14
C THR A 36 -0.95 20.90 15.06
N VAL A 37 -1.68 20.11 14.28
CA VAL A 37 -3.15 20.08 14.31
C VAL A 37 -3.56 19.09 15.40
N GLN A 38 -4.35 19.57 16.36
CA GLN A 38 -4.87 18.73 17.44
C GLN A 38 -6.28 18.25 17.08
N HIS A 39 -6.34 17.09 16.44
CA HIS A 39 -7.59 16.35 16.30
C HIS A 39 -7.93 15.62 17.60
N ARG A 40 -9.23 15.43 17.86
CA ARG A 40 -9.77 14.67 18.98
C ARG A 40 -10.51 13.44 18.45
N PRO A 41 -10.64 12.36 19.25
CA PRO A 41 -11.41 11.17 18.83
C PRO A 41 -12.80 11.49 18.29
N ALA A 42 -13.51 12.44 18.92
CA ALA A 42 -14.87 12.83 18.56
C ALA A 42 -14.99 13.48 17.17
N ASP A 43 -13.87 13.84 16.55
CA ASP A 43 -13.84 14.43 15.21
C ASP A 43 -13.89 13.34 14.12
N PHE A 44 -13.78 12.05 14.47
CA PHE A 44 -13.63 10.93 13.53
C PHE A 44 -14.85 10.02 13.40
N SER A 45 -15.23 9.74 12.15
CA SER A 45 -16.05 8.59 11.74
C SER A 45 -15.16 7.54 11.11
N ILE A 46 -15.12 6.35 11.70
CA ILE A 46 -14.29 5.23 11.27
C ILE A 46 -15.17 4.22 10.54
N VAL A 47 -14.94 4.07 9.24
CA VAL A 47 -15.62 3.08 8.41
C VAL A 47 -14.73 1.85 8.31
N ALA A 48 -15.15 0.76 8.96
CA ALA A 48 -14.38 -0.46 9.13
C ALA A 48 -15.05 -1.65 8.38
N PRO A 49 -14.64 -1.95 7.14
CA PRO A 49 -15.13 -3.14 6.43
C PRO A 49 -14.62 -4.43 7.06
N MET A 50 -15.49 -5.43 7.13
CA MET A 50 -15.15 -6.81 7.39
C MET A 50 -15.88 -7.73 6.41
N ASN A 51 -15.26 -8.85 6.07
CA ASN A 51 -15.88 -9.94 5.32
C ASN A 51 -15.20 -11.26 5.75
N GLY A 52 -15.93 -12.07 6.50
CA GLY A 52 -15.48 -13.31 7.12
C GLY A 52 -14.67 -13.12 8.40
N GLY A 53 -14.60 -14.18 9.21
CA GLY A 53 -13.97 -14.15 10.55
C GLY A 53 -12.47 -13.85 10.54
N GLY A 54 -11.78 -14.05 9.41
CA GLY A 54 -10.36 -13.69 9.27
C GLY A 54 -10.10 -12.18 9.30
N ASP A 55 -11.09 -11.35 8.95
CA ASP A 55 -11.01 -9.90 9.07
C ASP A 55 -11.33 -9.43 10.51
N ALA A 56 -12.21 -10.14 11.21
CA ALA A 56 -12.66 -9.84 12.58
C ALA A 56 -11.75 -10.43 13.66
N THR A 57 -10.45 -10.16 13.58
CA THR A 57 -9.51 -10.60 14.64
C THR A 57 -9.81 -9.88 15.96
N ALA A 58 -9.62 -10.58 17.09
CA ALA A 58 -9.87 -9.99 18.41
C ALA A 58 -9.09 -8.68 18.63
N ALA A 59 -7.84 -8.61 18.18
CA ALA A 59 -7.02 -7.40 18.28
C ALA A 59 -7.61 -6.22 17.48
N TYR A 60 -8.15 -6.47 16.28
CA TYR A 60 -8.76 -5.42 15.46
C TYR A 60 -10.09 -4.93 16.06
N VAL A 61 -10.96 -5.86 16.48
CA VAL A 61 -12.24 -5.50 17.11
C VAL A 61 -12.01 -4.75 18.43
N GLN A 62 -11.04 -5.20 19.24
CA GLN A 62 -10.66 -4.52 20.48
C GLN A 62 -10.17 -3.09 20.22
N ALA A 63 -9.34 -2.87 19.20
CA ALA A 63 -8.87 -1.54 18.85
C ALA A 63 -10.01 -0.62 18.39
N LEU A 64 -10.95 -1.13 17.59
CA LEU A 64 -12.15 -0.39 17.21
C LEU A 64 -13.01 -0.03 18.43
N ALA A 65 -13.20 -0.97 19.35
CA ALA A 65 -13.94 -0.72 20.60
C ALA A 65 -13.25 0.32 21.49
N GLU A 66 -11.91 0.35 21.52
CA GLU A 66 -11.12 1.37 22.22
C GLU A 66 -11.30 2.76 21.62
N LEU A 67 -11.29 2.86 20.29
CA LEU A 67 -11.55 4.12 19.57
C LEU A 67 -12.98 4.62 19.83
N ALA A 68 -13.96 3.72 19.84
CA ALA A 68 -15.34 4.05 20.17
C ALA A 68 -15.48 4.55 21.62
N ARG A 69 -14.85 3.85 22.58
CA ARG A 69 -14.81 4.28 24.00
C ARG A 69 -14.12 5.63 24.20
N ALA A 70 -13.14 5.96 23.36
CA ALA A 70 -12.48 7.26 23.37
C ALA A 70 -13.34 8.38 22.74
N GLY A 71 -14.47 8.05 22.10
CA GLY A 71 -15.45 8.99 21.55
C GLY A 71 -15.50 9.07 20.02
N ALA A 72 -14.73 8.26 19.29
CA ALA A 72 -14.85 8.17 17.83
C ALA A 72 -16.16 7.46 17.44
N GLU A 73 -16.77 7.88 16.33
CA GLU A 73 -17.87 7.13 15.73
C GLU A 73 -17.26 5.96 14.96
N VAL A 74 -17.65 4.72 15.28
CA VAL A 74 -17.20 3.52 14.57
C VAL A 74 -18.37 2.91 13.84
N LEU A 75 -18.16 2.55 12.58
CA LEU A 75 -19.18 1.99 11.68
C LEU A 75 -18.62 0.71 11.05
N ILE A 76 -18.94 -0.44 11.64
CA ILE A 76 -18.46 -1.75 11.15
C ILE A 76 -19.37 -2.16 10.00
N CYS A 77 -18.80 -2.41 8.83
CA CYS A 77 -19.55 -2.75 7.63
C CYS A 77 -19.40 -4.22 7.27
N VAL A 78 -20.51 -4.95 7.23
CA VAL A 78 -20.59 -6.33 6.73
C VAL A 78 -21.60 -6.42 5.59
N ALA A 79 -21.40 -7.36 4.66
CA ALA A 79 -22.29 -7.54 3.53
C ALA A 79 -23.64 -8.16 3.93
N ARG A 80 -23.60 -9.09 4.90
CA ARG A 80 -24.74 -9.88 5.37
C ARG A 80 -24.69 -10.01 6.89
N ASP A 81 -25.84 -10.27 7.51
CA ASP A 81 -25.99 -10.49 8.95
C ASP A 81 -25.38 -11.83 9.41
N ASP A 82 -25.36 -12.82 8.51
CA ASP A 82 -24.71 -14.13 8.69
C ASP A 82 -23.21 -14.13 8.31
N ASP A 83 -22.61 -12.97 8.04
CA ASP A 83 -21.19 -12.87 7.72
C ASP A 83 -20.33 -13.39 8.90
N GLY A 84 -19.33 -14.21 8.60
CA GLY A 84 -18.45 -14.82 9.60
C GLY A 84 -17.68 -13.84 10.47
N ALA A 85 -17.68 -12.53 10.15
CA ALA A 85 -17.14 -11.47 10.99
C ALA A 85 -18.05 -11.08 12.17
N VAL A 86 -19.37 -11.31 12.08
CA VAL A 86 -20.35 -10.81 13.05
C VAL A 86 -20.18 -11.47 14.42
N ALA A 87 -20.21 -12.80 14.50
CA ALA A 87 -20.12 -13.51 15.78
C ALA A 87 -18.80 -13.24 16.54
N PRO A 88 -17.60 -13.28 15.90
CA PRO A 88 -16.35 -12.89 16.57
C PRO A 88 -16.34 -11.42 17.03
N THR A 89 -16.97 -10.52 16.28
CA THR A 89 -17.09 -9.11 16.67
C THR A 89 -17.93 -8.95 17.94
N LEU A 90 -19.13 -9.54 17.97
CA LEU A 90 -20.03 -9.47 19.11
C LEU A 90 -19.50 -10.18 20.36
N ALA A 91 -18.63 -11.20 20.19
CA ALA A 91 -17.95 -11.85 21.31
C ALA A 91 -16.95 -10.92 22.04
N VAL A 92 -16.37 -9.94 21.34
CA VAL A 92 -15.44 -8.96 21.92
C VAL A 92 -16.16 -7.66 22.30
N TRP A 93 -17.11 -7.22 21.48
CA TRP A 93 -17.88 -6.01 21.67
C TRP A 93 -19.38 -6.29 21.40
N PRO A 94 -20.15 -6.65 22.44
CA PRO A 94 -21.55 -7.06 22.30
C PRO A 94 -22.47 -6.01 21.65
N ASP A 95 -22.23 -4.72 21.93
CA ASP A 95 -23.02 -3.61 21.39
C ASP A 95 -22.35 -2.96 20.17
N ALA A 96 -21.57 -3.72 19.40
CA ALA A 96 -20.84 -3.19 18.25
C ALA A 96 -21.80 -2.60 17.19
N PRO A 97 -21.50 -1.40 16.66
CA PRO A 97 -22.30 -0.73 15.62
C PRO A 97 -22.05 -1.37 14.25
N ILE A 98 -22.71 -2.52 14.02
CA ILE A 98 -22.62 -3.27 12.77
C ILE A 98 -23.70 -2.79 11.81
N LEU A 99 -23.27 -2.22 10.68
CA LEU A 99 -24.09 -1.92 9.52
C LEU A 99 -24.08 -3.13 8.60
N VAL A 100 -25.26 -3.64 8.27
CA VAL A 100 -25.46 -4.76 7.33
C VAL A 100 -26.00 -4.23 6.01
N GLY A 101 -25.43 -4.70 4.90
CA GLY A 101 -25.93 -4.38 3.56
C GLY A 101 -24.86 -4.58 2.48
N ASN A 102 -25.30 -4.89 1.27
CA ASN A 102 -24.41 -5.08 0.14
C ASN A 102 -25.03 -4.45 -1.11
N ASP A 103 -24.34 -3.51 -1.71
CA ASP A 103 -24.75 -2.88 -2.97
C ASP A 103 -24.24 -3.65 -4.21
N ASP A 104 -24.54 -3.12 -5.39
CA ASP A 104 -24.15 -3.68 -6.68
C ASP A 104 -23.31 -2.69 -7.50
N THR A 105 -22.04 -2.56 -7.12
CA THR A 105 -21.00 -1.90 -7.91
C THR A 105 -19.96 -2.92 -8.35
N PHE A 106 -19.12 -2.54 -9.33
CA PHE A 106 -18.02 -3.40 -9.79
C PHE A 106 -16.97 -3.70 -8.71
N ASN A 107 -16.91 -2.91 -7.63
CA ASN A 107 -15.97 -3.10 -6.54
C ASN A 107 -16.69 -3.65 -5.31
N PRO A 108 -16.52 -4.94 -4.96
CA PRO A 108 -17.22 -5.53 -3.83
C PRO A 108 -16.80 -4.92 -2.48
N LYS A 109 -15.61 -4.29 -2.38
CA LYS A 109 -15.26 -3.50 -1.20
C LYS A 109 -16.22 -2.32 -1.07
N MET A 110 -16.49 -1.63 -2.17
CA MET A 110 -17.40 -0.48 -2.19
C MET A 110 -18.85 -0.88 -1.92
N ASN A 111 -19.26 -2.06 -2.40
CA ASN A 111 -20.58 -2.63 -2.11
C ASN A 111 -20.81 -2.79 -0.61
N ASN A 112 -19.74 -3.08 0.13
CA ASN A 112 -19.78 -3.18 1.58
C ASN A 112 -19.63 -1.81 2.27
N VAL A 113 -18.67 -0.96 1.89
CA VAL A 113 -18.36 0.25 2.68
C VAL A 113 -19.25 1.46 2.40
N ARG A 114 -19.99 1.46 1.28
CA ARG A 114 -20.86 2.56 0.89
C ARG A 114 -21.76 3.04 2.03
N LYS A 115 -22.47 2.12 2.68
CA LYS A 115 -23.36 2.43 3.82
C LYS A 115 -22.65 3.13 4.97
N GLY A 116 -21.41 2.73 5.27
CA GLY A 116 -20.60 3.40 6.30
C GLY A 116 -20.15 4.80 5.87
N LEU A 117 -19.76 4.97 4.60
CA LEU A 117 -19.38 6.28 4.05
C LEU A 117 -20.56 7.26 3.98
N GLU A 118 -21.77 6.77 3.72
CA GLU A 118 -23.01 7.57 3.71
C GLU A 118 -23.47 7.90 5.14
N ALA A 119 -23.30 6.99 6.10
CA ALA A 119 -23.68 7.18 7.50
C ALA A 119 -22.69 8.04 8.31
N ALA A 120 -21.45 8.17 7.87
CA ALA A 120 -20.39 8.91 8.57
C ALA A 120 -20.80 10.37 8.86
N SER A 121 -20.87 10.72 10.14
CA SER A 121 -21.44 11.99 10.60
C SER A 121 -20.42 13.03 11.08
N ARG A 122 -19.18 12.61 11.39
CA ARG A 122 -18.13 13.44 12.00
C ARG A 122 -17.36 14.26 10.98
N GLU A 123 -16.49 15.15 11.46
CA GLU A 123 -15.73 16.08 10.62
C GLU A 123 -14.74 15.36 9.68
N ILE A 124 -14.11 14.29 10.18
CA ILE A 124 -13.11 13.50 9.46
C ILE A 124 -13.63 12.08 9.30
N VAL A 125 -13.57 11.57 8.08
CA VAL A 125 -13.93 10.19 7.76
C VAL A 125 -12.65 9.39 7.52
N ALA A 126 -12.51 8.27 8.22
CA ALA A 126 -11.41 7.33 8.12
C ALA A 126 -11.93 5.99 7.57
N LEU A 127 -11.68 5.71 6.29
CA LEU A 127 -11.95 4.40 5.70
C LEU A 127 -10.76 3.47 5.94
N CYS A 128 -10.98 2.38 6.68
CA CYS A 128 -9.93 1.43 7.05
C CYS A 128 -9.89 0.21 6.13
N ASP A 129 -8.70 -0.35 5.93
CA ASP A 129 -8.56 -1.75 5.55
C ASP A 129 -8.82 -2.64 6.78
N ALA A 130 -9.41 -3.81 6.55
CA ALA A 130 -9.62 -4.80 7.59
C ALA A 130 -8.29 -5.22 8.26
N GLY A 131 -8.30 -5.34 9.59
CA GLY A 131 -7.18 -5.82 10.38
C GLY A 131 -6.07 -4.79 10.67
N VAL A 132 -6.20 -3.55 10.21
CA VAL A 132 -5.25 -2.49 10.57
C VAL A 132 -5.57 -1.98 11.99
N VAL A 133 -4.61 -2.10 12.90
CA VAL A 133 -4.73 -1.77 14.32
C VAL A 133 -4.01 -0.46 14.62
N PHE A 134 -4.68 0.44 15.31
CA PHE A 134 -4.12 1.72 15.72
C PHE A 134 -4.83 2.30 16.94
N ASP A 135 -4.11 3.13 17.70
CA ASP A 135 -4.67 3.88 18.83
C ASP A 135 -5.17 5.29 18.43
N VAL A 136 -5.78 5.99 19.39
CA VAL A 136 -6.25 7.38 19.22
C VAL A 136 -5.12 8.32 18.78
N GLY A 137 -3.94 8.21 19.39
CA GLY A 137 -2.81 9.06 19.08
C GLY A 137 -2.30 8.82 17.65
N GLU A 138 -2.26 7.56 17.20
CA GLU A 138 -1.93 7.16 15.84
C GLU A 138 -2.96 7.69 14.83
N LEU A 139 -4.26 7.60 15.14
CA LEU A 139 -5.34 8.14 14.32
C LEU A 139 -5.19 9.67 14.15
N CYS A 140 -5.02 10.40 15.25
CA CYS A 140 -4.85 11.85 15.22
C CYS A 140 -3.56 12.26 14.47
N ARG A 141 -2.44 11.55 14.67
CA ARG A 141 -1.19 11.80 13.94
C ARG A 141 -1.33 11.50 12.45
N ALA A 142 -2.05 10.43 12.08
CA ALA A 142 -2.31 10.10 10.69
C ALA A 142 -3.13 11.20 9.99
N ALA A 143 -4.08 11.80 10.70
CA ALA A 143 -4.92 12.88 10.19
C ALA A 143 -4.28 14.28 10.23
N ALA A 144 -3.15 14.45 10.94
CA ALA A 144 -2.48 15.74 11.14
C ALA A 144 -2.20 16.55 9.86
N PRO A 145 -1.92 15.95 8.67
CA PRO A 145 -1.69 16.73 7.46
C PRO A 145 -2.97 17.32 6.85
N LEU A 146 -4.18 16.89 7.25
CA LEU A 146 -5.43 17.40 6.71
C LEU A 146 -5.57 18.90 7.00
N SER A 147 -6.01 19.64 5.99
CA SER A 147 -6.21 21.09 6.06
C SER A 147 -7.13 21.56 4.95
N ALA A 148 -7.41 22.86 4.86
CA ALA A 148 -8.18 23.43 3.76
C ALA A 148 -7.57 23.18 2.36
N THR A 149 -6.24 22.94 2.27
CA THR A 149 -5.55 22.65 1.01
C THR A 149 -5.19 21.18 0.84
N VAL A 150 -5.20 20.38 1.90
CA VAL A 150 -4.93 18.93 1.89
C VAL A 150 -6.23 18.19 2.15
N GLY A 151 -6.89 17.76 1.08
CA GLY A 151 -8.21 17.13 1.12
C GLY A 151 -8.17 15.63 1.46
N LEU A 152 -7.00 14.99 1.36
CA LEU A 152 -6.86 13.55 1.56
C LEU A 152 -5.50 13.22 2.15
N VAL A 153 -5.50 12.37 3.17
CA VAL A 153 -4.31 11.73 3.71
C VAL A 153 -4.46 10.22 3.65
N LEU A 154 -3.44 9.55 3.12
CA LEU A 154 -3.36 8.09 3.11
C LEU A 154 -2.30 7.64 4.12
N ALA A 155 -2.72 6.96 5.17
CA ALA A 155 -1.80 6.32 6.09
C ALA A 155 -1.44 4.94 5.55
N LEU A 156 -0.15 4.72 5.26
CA LEU A 156 0.35 3.39 4.88
C LEU A 156 0.24 2.43 6.06
N LYS A 157 0.30 1.13 5.77
CA LYS A 157 0.37 0.10 6.82
C LYS A 157 1.79 -0.39 7.03
N ALA A 158 2.13 -0.67 8.28
CA ALA A 158 3.36 -1.36 8.67
C ALA A 158 3.04 -2.81 9.01
N ALA A 159 3.70 -3.75 8.34
CA ALA A 159 3.53 -5.17 8.58
C ALA A 159 4.13 -5.56 9.95
N ASP A 160 3.24 -5.95 10.88
CA ASP A 160 3.59 -6.25 12.26
C ASP A 160 3.51 -7.76 12.56
N ALA A 161 4.31 -8.21 13.52
CA ALA A 161 4.31 -9.58 14.06
C ALA A 161 4.23 -10.73 13.01
N PRO A 162 5.15 -10.83 12.03
CA PRO A 162 5.19 -11.97 11.12
C PRO A 162 5.57 -13.26 11.88
N GLN A 163 4.78 -14.32 11.72
CA GLN A 163 5.00 -15.60 12.44
C GLN A 163 5.75 -16.65 11.59
N ASN A 164 5.95 -16.40 10.30
CA ASN A 164 6.71 -17.29 9.41
C ASN A 164 7.39 -16.53 8.27
N PHE A 165 8.23 -17.22 7.49
CA PHE A 165 9.00 -16.58 6.42
C PHE A 165 8.12 -16.07 5.25
N ALA A 166 6.96 -16.68 5.00
CA ALA A 166 6.02 -16.14 4.02
C ALA A 166 5.44 -14.79 4.48
N ALA A 167 5.11 -14.63 5.76
CA ALA A 167 4.72 -13.34 6.32
C ALA A 167 5.87 -12.32 6.28
N GLU A 168 7.11 -12.76 6.51
CA GLU A 168 8.30 -11.91 6.32
C GLU A 168 8.45 -11.41 4.87
N MET A 169 8.10 -12.25 3.89
CA MET A 169 8.10 -11.88 2.48
C MET A 169 6.99 -10.88 2.11
N GLU A 170 5.83 -10.95 2.78
CA GLU A 170 4.80 -9.91 2.67
C GLU A 170 5.27 -8.60 3.33
N ARG A 171 5.93 -8.68 4.50
CA ARG A 171 6.54 -7.53 5.18
C ARG A 171 7.57 -6.83 4.32
N ALA A 172 8.49 -7.57 3.69
CA ALA A 172 9.52 -7.02 2.82
C ALA A 172 8.94 -6.21 1.64
N TYR A 173 7.76 -6.58 1.15
CA TYR A 173 7.05 -5.78 0.15
C TYR A 173 6.42 -4.52 0.75
N ILE A 174 5.63 -4.66 1.82
CA ILE A 174 4.85 -3.57 2.44
C ILE A 174 5.78 -2.50 3.02
N ASP A 175 6.65 -2.91 3.94
CA ASP A 175 7.49 -2.01 4.74
C ASP A 175 8.70 -1.51 3.97
N GLY A 176 9.17 -2.31 3.01
CA GLY A 176 10.34 -2.03 2.20
C GLY A 176 9.97 -1.38 0.88
N HIS A 177 9.89 -2.19 -0.17
CA HIS A 177 9.72 -1.73 -1.54
C HIS A 177 8.55 -0.76 -1.73
N GLN A 178 7.34 -1.12 -1.28
CA GLN A 178 6.13 -0.32 -1.47
C GLN A 178 6.25 1.01 -0.71
N ALA A 179 6.50 0.96 0.61
CA ALA A 179 6.62 2.17 1.42
C ALA A 179 7.74 3.10 0.92
N ARG A 180 8.91 2.57 0.56
CA ARG A 180 10.05 3.35 0.05
C ARG A 180 9.67 4.14 -1.19
N PHE A 181 9.12 3.49 -2.21
CA PHE A 181 8.76 4.17 -3.45
C PHE A 181 7.58 5.14 -3.26
N LEU A 182 6.57 4.78 -2.47
CA LEU A 182 5.43 5.66 -2.22
C LEU A 182 5.83 6.92 -1.44
N PHE A 183 6.65 6.81 -0.39
CA PHE A 183 7.13 8.00 0.32
C PHE A 183 8.08 8.85 -0.53
N ALA A 184 8.91 8.23 -1.37
CA ALA A 184 9.76 8.97 -2.29
C ALA A 184 8.93 9.76 -3.32
N ALA A 185 7.90 9.14 -3.91
CA ALA A 185 6.98 9.80 -4.82
C ALA A 185 6.19 10.93 -4.14
N ASP A 186 5.63 10.69 -2.95
CA ASP A 186 4.96 11.74 -2.16
C ASP A 186 5.89 12.93 -1.89
N ARG A 187 7.16 12.65 -1.55
CA ARG A 187 8.18 13.69 -1.32
C ARG A 187 8.41 14.56 -2.54
N LEU A 188 8.38 13.97 -3.73
CA LEU A 188 8.52 14.64 -5.03
C LEU A 188 7.21 15.31 -5.51
N GLY A 189 6.12 15.22 -4.75
CA GLY A 189 4.83 15.83 -5.10
C GLY A 189 4.02 15.01 -6.10
N LEU A 190 4.45 13.77 -6.39
CA LEU A 190 3.70 12.85 -7.23
C LEU A 190 2.48 12.33 -6.47
N ALA A 191 1.36 12.20 -7.17
CA ALA A 191 0.16 11.59 -6.62
C ALA A 191 0.43 10.12 -6.32
N VAL A 192 0.21 9.72 -5.07
CA VAL A 192 0.38 8.35 -4.61
C VAL A 192 -0.94 7.81 -4.10
N ALA A 193 -1.24 6.58 -4.49
CA ALA A 193 -2.47 5.88 -4.15
C ALA A 193 -2.10 4.52 -3.55
N SER A 194 -2.09 4.49 -2.23
CA SER A 194 -2.06 3.29 -1.41
C SER A 194 -2.25 3.70 0.04
N GLY A 195 -3.05 2.96 0.79
CA GLY A 195 -3.25 3.22 2.21
C GLY A 195 -3.78 1.99 2.92
N GLY A 196 -3.41 1.84 4.19
CA GLY A 196 -4.17 1.01 5.14
C GLY A 196 -5.36 1.77 5.71
N VAL A 197 -5.26 3.10 5.85
CA VAL A 197 -6.37 3.96 6.26
C VAL A 197 -6.39 5.22 5.39
N THR A 198 -7.55 5.53 4.85
CA THR A 198 -7.81 6.71 4.02
C THR A 198 -8.58 7.74 4.84
N LEU A 199 -8.00 8.92 5.02
CA LEU A 199 -8.52 10.00 5.85
C LEU A 199 -8.86 11.23 4.99
N LEU A 200 -10.07 11.75 5.12
CA LEU A 200 -10.51 12.96 4.43
C LEU A 200 -11.57 13.68 5.26
N SER A 201 -11.72 14.99 5.05
CA SER A 201 -12.85 15.70 5.67
C SER A 201 -14.16 15.21 5.08
N ARG A 202 -15.23 15.25 5.88
CA ARG A 202 -16.58 14.95 5.42
C ARG A 202 -17.01 15.87 4.29
N ASP A 203 -16.62 17.15 4.33
CA ASP A 203 -16.81 18.09 3.20
C ASP A 203 -16.17 17.55 1.91
N THR A 204 -14.90 17.14 1.97
CA THR A 204 -14.19 16.58 0.81
C THR A 204 -14.88 15.31 0.32
N LEU A 205 -15.29 14.42 1.24
CA LEU A 205 -16.05 13.21 0.91
C LEU A 205 -17.33 13.55 0.15
N GLN A 206 -18.10 14.54 0.59
CA GLN A 206 -19.33 14.96 -0.10
C GLN A 206 -19.02 15.56 -1.48
N ARG A 207 -17.99 16.40 -1.59
CA ARG A 207 -17.60 17.06 -2.86
C ARG A 207 -17.11 16.09 -3.93
N ILE A 208 -16.52 14.95 -3.55
CA ILE A 208 -16.16 13.87 -4.49
C ILE A 208 -17.35 12.94 -4.82
N GLY A 209 -18.56 13.24 -4.36
CA GLY A 209 -19.75 12.42 -4.58
C GLY A 209 -19.86 11.21 -3.65
N ASN A 210 -19.27 11.31 -2.45
CA ASN A 210 -19.19 10.25 -1.44
C ASN A 210 -18.47 9.01 -2.00
N TRP A 211 -19.01 7.80 -1.80
CA TRP A 211 -18.47 6.53 -2.29
C TRP A 211 -18.20 6.51 -3.81
N ARG A 212 -18.91 7.35 -4.60
CA ARG A 212 -18.69 7.44 -6.05
C ARG A 212 -17.27 7.87 -6.39
N GLY A 213 -16.70 8.77 -5.59
CA GLY A 213 -15.31 9.20 -5.74
C GLY A 213 -14.29 8.06 -5.54
N PHE A 214 -14.65 7.01 -4.80
CA PHE A 214 -13.84 5.82 -4.60
C PHE A 214 -14.07 4.72 -5.66
N ASN A 215 -15.06 4.89 -6.54
CA ASN A 215 -15.54 3.83 -7.43
C ASN A 215 -15.48 4.22 -8.91
N ARG A 216 -14.37 4.83 -9.33
CA ARG A 216 -14.15 5.29 -10.72
C ARG A 216 -13.11 4.46 -11.46
N TRP A 217 -12.16 3.91 -10.71
CA TRP A 217 -11.05 3.10 -11.20
C TRP A 217 -11.04 1.76 -10.48
N ILE A 218 -10.34 0.79 -11.07
CA ILE A 218 -10.21 -0.56 -10.52
C ILE A 218 -9.67 -0.60 -9.07
N ALA A 219 -8.93 0.43 -8.66
CA ALA A 219 -8.42 0.57 -7.30
C ALA A 219 -9.12 1.76 -6.61
N ASP A 220 -9.67 1.52 -5.41
CA ASP A 220 -10.42 2.51 -4.63
C ASP A 220 -9.53 3.65 -4.14
N ASP A 221 -8.30 3.32 -3.71
CA ASP A 221 -7.27 4.28 -3.32
C ASP A 221 -6.88 5.23 -4.46
N TYR A 222 -6.72 4.70 -5.68
CA TYR A 222 -6.43 5.51 -6.86
C TYR A 222 -7.61 6.39 -7.25
N SER A 223 -8.83 5.85 -7.17
CA SER A 223 -10.07 6.57 -7.45
C SER A 223 -10.22 7.80 -6.54
N VAL A 224 -10.07 7.62 -5.23
CA VAL A 224 -10.23 8.73 -4.28
C VAL A 224 -9.13 9.77 -4.42
N VAL A 225 -7.88 9.36 -4.62
CA VAL A 225 -6.76 10.29 -4.85
C VAL A 225 -7.04 11.15 -6.07
N ARG A 226 -7.45 10.54 -7.18
CA ARG A 226 -7.76 11.29 -8.40
C ARG A 226 -8.95 12.22 -8.21
N SER A 227 -10.04 11.74 -7.62
CA SER A 227 -11.24 12.54 -7.39
C SER A 227 -10.98 13.75 -6.49
N VAL A 228 -10.16 13.60 -5.45
CA VAL A 228 -9.77 14.74 -4.58
C VAL A 228 -8.88 15.73 -5.30
N ARG A 229 -7.94 15.27 -6.14
CA ARG A 229 -7.08 16.17 -6.94
C ARG A 229 -7.85 16.94 -8.00
N GLU A 230 -8.89 16.35 -8.57
CA GLU A 230 -9.79 17.02 -9.51
C GLU A 230 -10.59 18.16 -8.84
N LEU A 231 -10.70 18.17 -7.50
CA LEU A 231 -11.22 19.32 -6.73
C LEU A 231 -10.18 20.44 -6.50
N GLY A 232 -8.97 20.30 -7.04
CA GLY A 232 -7.85 21.22 -6.81
C GLY A 232 -7.17 21.05 -5.45
N LEU A 233 -7.49 20.00 -4.69
CA LEU A 233 -6.91 19.73 -3.38
C LEU A 233 -5.65 18.86 -3.48
N THR A 234 -4.73 19.05 -2.54
CA THR A 234 -3.52 18.22 -2.40
C THR A 234 -3.85 16.92 -1.68
N THR A 235 -3.16 15.85 -2.06
CA THR A 235 -3.17 14.56 -1.37
C THR A 235 -1.79 14.29 -0.77
N ARG A 236 -1.74 13.68 0.42
CA ARG A 236 -0.47 13.37 1.11
C ARG A 236 -0.46 11.96 1.69
N LEU A 237 0.73 11.41 1.90
CA LEU A 237 0.90 10.28 2.82
C LEU A 237 0.98 10.76 4.26
N GLY A 238 0.37 10.00 5.16
CA GLY A 238 0.48 10.21 6.60
C GLY A 238 1.90 9.95 7.10
N ASP A 239 2.25 10.58 8.23
CA ASP A 239 3.58 10.43 8.84
C ASP A 239 3.77 9.08 9.53
N VAL A 240 2.67 8.49 9.97
CA VAL A 240 2.62 7.22 10.70
C VAL A 240 2.21 6.11 9.75
N MET A 241 2.86 4.97 9.89
CA MET A 241 2.41 3.71 9.28
C MET A 241 1.65 2.92 10.34
N LEU A 242 0.39 2.59 10.05
CA LEU A 242 -0.51 1.93 11.01
C LEU A 242 -0.31 0.42 10.97
N ARG A 243 -0.37 -0.24 12.12
CA ARG A 243 0.07 -1.64 12.24
C ARG A 243 -0.92 -2.57 11.56
N LEU A 244 -0.41 -3.50 10.75
CA LEU A 244 -1.14 -4.62 10.19
C LEU A 244 -0.52 -5.92 10.73
N PRO A 245 -1.12 -6.55 11.76
CA PRO A 245 -0.67 -7.84 12.25
C PRO A 245 -0.77 -8.89 11.13
N LEU A 246 0.36 -9.42 10.69
CA LEU A 246 0.39 -10.41 9.60
C LEU A 246 0.08 -11.81 10.09
N GLY A 247 0.58 -12.18 11.28
CA GLY A 247 0.46 -13.54 11.80
C GLY A 247 1.12 -14.57 10.88
N HIS A 248 0.53 -15.75 10.78
CA HIS A 248 0.95 -16.80 9.86
C HIS A 248 0.37 -16.58 8.46
N ARG A 249 1.20 -16.76 7.42
CA ARG A 249 0.75 -16.64 6.00
C ARG A 249 1.15 -17.85 5.17
N GLY A 250 0.28 -18.29 4.27
CA GLY A 250 0.64 -19.26 3.23
C GLY A 250 1.45 -18.60 2.11
N TRP A 251 2.51 -19.26 1.63
CA TRP A 251 3.36 -18.74 0.56
C TRP A 251 2.57 -18.34 -0.70
N LEU A 252 1.69 -19.24 -1.17
CA LEU A 252 0.87 -18.97 -2.35
C LEU A 252 -0.07 -17.79 -2.16
N THR A 253 -0.57 -17.56 -0.94
CA THR A 253 -1.42 -16.41 -0.61
C THR A 253 -0.64 -15.12 -0.75
N VAL A 254 0.59 -15.07 -0.23
CA VAL A 254 1.49 -13.91 -0.33
C VAL A 254 1.86 -13.65 -1.79
N TRP A 255 2.26 -14.69 -2.52
CA TRP A 255 2.61 -14.57 -3.94
C TRP A 255 1.45 -14.04 -4.78
N ARG A 256 0.25 -14.62 -4.65
CA ARG A 256 -0.95 -14.18 -5.38
C ARG A 256 -1.31 -12.73 -5.07
N ARG A 257 -1.14 -12.28 -3.81
CA ARG A 257 -1.36 -10.88 -3.43
C ARG A 257 -0.37 -9.94 -4.10
N GLN A 258 0.92 -10.27 -4.13
CA GLN A 258 1.93 -9.45 -4.79
C GLN A 258 1.72 -9.37 -6.31
N VAL A 259 1.43 -10.51 -6.97
CA VAL A 259 1.10 -10.53 -8.40
C VAL A 259 -0.14 -9.69 -8.68
N ARG A 260 -1.18 -9.80 -7.84
CA ARG A 260 -2.40 -8.99 -7.98
C ARG A 260 -2.10 -7.50 -7.84
N TRP A 261 -1.34 -7.08 -6.83
CA TRP A 261 -0.97 -5.67 -6.65
C TRP A 261 -0.16 -5.13 -7.84
N ALA A 262 0.80 -5.91 -8.35
CA ALA A 262 1.54 -5.54 -9.56
C ALA A 262 0.59 -5.38 -10.77
N ARG A 263 -0.30 -6.35 -10.98
CA ARG A 263 -1.28 -6.32 -12.07
C ARG A 263 -2.25 -5.15 -11.98
N THR A 264 -2.75 -4.83 -10.79
CA THR A 264 -3.59 -3.65 -10.57
C THR A 264 -2.83 -2.38 -10.95
N ARG A 265 -1.57 -2.21 -10.51
CA ARG A 265 -0.77 -1.02 -10.85
C ARG A 265 -0.44 -0.92 -12.34
N LEU A 266 -0.27 -2.05 -13.04
CA LEU A 266 -0.10 -2.09 -14.50
C LEU A 266 -1.35 -1.64 -15.28
N ARG A 267 -2.53 -1.65 -14.66
CA ARG A 267 -3.77 -1.13 -15.24
C ARG A 267 -4.04 0.34 -14.91
N LEU A 268 -3.16 0.98 -14.14
CA LEU A 268 -3.25 2.38 -13.77
C LEU A 268 -2.23 3.20 -14.58
N PRO A 269 -2.38 4.54 -14.69
CA PRO A 269 -1.42 5.39 -15.40
C PRO A 269 0.03 5.34 -14.90
N VAL A 270 0.28 4.70 -13.75
CA VAL A 270 1.63 4.47 -13.20
C VAL A 270 2.36 3.29 -13.83
N TRP A 271 1.74 2.56 -14.77
CA TRP A 271 2.29 1.35 -15.39
C TRP A 271 3.73 1.48 -15.92
N PRO A 272 4.21 2.61 -16.48
CA PRO A 272 5.59 2.68 -16.96
C PRO A 272 6.56 2.47 -15.80
N LEU A 273 6.32 3.13 -14.66
CA LEU A 273 7.17 3.01 -13.46
C LEU A 273 7.17 1.58 -12.92
N VAL A 274 6.03 0.90 -13.00
CA VAL A 274 5.89 -0.49 -12.54
C VAL A 274 6.77 -1.43 -13.38
N LEU A 275 6.83 -1.25 -14.70
CA LEU A 275 7.69 -2.06 -15.57
C LEU A 275 9.19 -1.88 -15.29
N TRP A 276 9.59 -0.71 -14.79
CA TRP A 276 10.98 -0.43 -14.44
C TRP A 276 11.43 -1.11 -13.15
N GLU A 277 10.51 -1.46 -12.23
CA GLU A 277 10.81 -2.06 -10.92
C GLU A 277 11.83 -3.24 -10.98
N PRO A 278 11.61 -4.31 -11.78
CA PRO A 278 12.56 -5.42 -11.84
C PRO A 278 13.88 -5.04 -12.53
N VAL A 279 13.89 -4.02 -13.38
CA VAL A 279 15.06 -3.66 -14.20
C VAL A 279 16.07 -2.83 -13.40
N ILE A 280 15.59 -1.99 -12.48
CA ILE A 280 16.45 -1.20 -11.56
C ILE A 280 16.70 -1.91 -10.22
N GLY A 281 16.07 -3.06 -10.00
CA GLY A 281 16.16 -3.83 -8.76
C GLY A 281 17.55 -4.43 -8.50
N TRP A 282 17.74 -5.01 -7.31
CA TRP A 282 19.03 -5.54 -6.86
C TRP A 282 19.61 -6.58 -7.84
N ALA A 283 18.77 -7.49 -8.35
CA ALA A 283 19.23 -8.58 -9.22
C ALA A 283 19.76 -8.07 -10.57
N ALA A 284 18.98 -7.21 -11.26
CA ALA A 284 19.35 -6.69 -12.57
C ALA A 284 20.55 -5.73 -12.50
N SER A 285 20.58 -4.84 -11.50
CA SER A 285 21.71 -3.92 -11.30
C SER A 285 22.99 -4.65 -10.91
N GLY A 286 22.91 -5.67 -10.05
CA GLY A 286 24.05 -6.50 -9.68
C GLY A 286 24.59 -7.33 -10.84
N ALA A 287 23.70 -7.92 -11.64
CA ALA A 287 24.08 -8.67 -12.84
C ALA A 287 24.77 -7.78 -13.88
N ALA A 288 24.26 -6.56 -14.11
CA ALA A 288 24.87 -5.60 -15.02
C ALA A 288 26.28 -5.16 -14.55
N GLY A 289 26.44 -4.90 -13.25
CA GLY A 289 27.74 -4.56 -12.66
C GLY A 289 28.75 -5.71 -12.75
N ALA A 290 28.32 -6.94 -12.44
CA ALA A 290 29.15 -8.13 -12.58
C ALA A 290 29.58 -8.38 -14.04
N ALA A 291 28.66 -8.23 -15.00
CA ALA A 291 28.97 -8.35 -16.41
C ALA A 291 30.00 -7.31 -16.87
N ALA A 292 29.86 -6.05 -16.42
CA ALA A 292 30.85 -5.00 -16.72
C ALA A 292 32.24 -5.33 -16.16
N LEU A 293 32.32 -5.82 -14.92
CA LEU A 293 33.58 -6.27 -14.31
C LEU A 293 34.22 -7.40 -15.11
N VAL A 294 33.44 -8.38 -15.57
CA VAL A 294 33.95 -9.46 -16.43
C VAL A 294 34.44 -8.91 -17.77
N CYS A 295 33.72 -7.96 -18.38
CA CYS A 295 34.10 -7.37 -19.67
C CYS A 295 35.40 -6.55 -19.62
N ILE A 296 35.76 -5.97 -18.48
CA ILE A 296 37.08 -5.31 -18.30
C ILE A 296 38.20 -6.28 -17.92
N GLY A 297 37.93 -7.59 -17.89
CA GLY A 297 38.90 -8.62 -17.53
C GLY A 297 39.18 -8.72 -16.03
N ALA A 298 38.26 -8.28 -15.16
CA ALA A 298 38.45 -8.42 -13.73
C ALA A 298 38.46 -9.91 -13.31
N GLY A 299 39.37 -10.27 -12.41
CA GLY A 299 39.43 -11.62 -11.86
C GLY A 299 38.18 -11.98 -11.05
N ALA A 300 37.91 -13.28 -10.90
CA ALA A 300 36.72 -13.79 -10.19
C ALA A 300 36.57 -13.22 -8.77
N GLY A 301 37.68 -13.03 -8.04
CA GLY A 301 37.68 -12.42 -6.71
C GLY A 301 37.12 -10.99 -6.70
N THR A 302 37.46 -10.17 -7.70
CA THR A 302 36.95 -8.80 -7.85
C THR A 302 35.46 -8.79 -8.18
N VAL A 303 35.00 -9.70 -9.05
CA VAL A 303 33.57 -9.84 -9.38
C VAL A 303 32.77 -10.23 -8.14
N VAL A 304 33.24 -11.21 -7.38
CA VAL A 304 32.59 -11.64 -6.13
C VAL A 304 32.59 -10.51 -5.10
N ALA A 305 33.72 -9.81 -4.91
CA ALA A 305 33.80 -8.66 -4.01
C ALA A 305 32.82 -7.54 -4.41
N GLY A 306 32.69 -7.27 -5.72
CA GLY A 306 31.72 -6.30 -6.26
C GLY A 306 30.27 -6.69 -5.96
N LEU A 307 29.90 -7.96 -6.14
CA LEU A 307 28.56 -8.47 -5.81
C LEU A 307 28.26 -8.46 -4.31
N VAL A 308 29.25 -8.79 -3.47
CA VAL A 308 29.14 -8.69 -2.01
C VAL A 308 28.94 -7.25 -1.58
N PHE A 309 29.75 -6.32 -2.13
CA PHE A 309 29.60 -4.89 -1.87
C PHE A 309 28.22 -4.38 -2.32
N HIS A 310 27.77 -4.73 -3.53
CA HIS A 310 26.44 -4.37 -4.05
C HIS A 310 25.33 -4.82 -3.10
N THR A 311 25.38 -6.08 -2.66
CA THR A 311 24.37 -6.67 -1.78
C THR A 311 24.39 -6.01 -0.40
N ALA A 312 25.58 -5.78 0.16
CA ALA A 312 25.74 -5.10 1.44
C ALA A 312 25.23 -3.66 1.38
N ALA A 313 25.57 -2.92 0.32
CA ALA A 313 25.09 -1.55 0.10
C ALA A 313 23.57 -1.49 -0.08
N TRP A 314 22.98 -2.44 -0.82
CA TRP A 314 21.54 -2.53 -1.00
C TRP A 314 20.81 -2.76 0.34
N LEU A 315 21.25 -3.75 1.10
CA LEU A 315 20.70 -4.04 2.43
C LEU A 315 20.91 -2.89 3.41
N ALA A 316 22.05 -2.19 3.34
CA ALA A 316 22.32 -1.02 4.15
C ALA A 316 21.35 0.12 3.83
N GLY A 317 21.05 0.38 2.55
CA GLY A 317 20.08 1.38 2.13
C GLY A 317 18.66 1.06 2.61
N GLU A 318 18.25 -0.21 2.50
CA GLU A 318 16.94 -0.67 2.95
C GLU A 318 16.81 -0.57 4.48
N LYS A 319 17.80 -1.09 5.21
CA LYS A 319 17.89 -0.98 6.68
C LYS A 319 17.88 0.47 7.14
N TRP A 320 18.64 1.32 6.45
CA TRP A 320 18.69 2.74 6.75
C TRP A 320 17.29 3.32 6.62
N PHE A 321 16.65 3.24 5.44
CA PHE A 321 15.27 3.72 5.25
C PHE A 321 14.30 3.22 6.33
N MET A 322 14.25 1.91 6.57
CA MET A 322 13.30 1.30 7.50
C MET A 322 13.49 1.78 8.94
N ILE A 323 14.73 1.88 9.44
CA ILE A 323 15.01 2.44 10.77
C ILE A 323 14.55 3.90 10.85
N GLY A 324 14.69 4.68 9.78
CA GLY A 324 14.21 6.06 9.72
C GLY A 324 12.69 6.21 9.90
N ARG A 325 11.94 5.14 9.61
CA ARG A 325 10.49 5.03 9.79
C ARG A 325 10.07 4.26 11.04
N GLY A 326 11.03 3.87 11.88
CA GLY A 326 10.76 3.05 13.07
C GLY A 326 10.36 1.61 12.74
N LEU A 327 10.66 1.13 11.53
CA LEU A 327 10.32 -0.22 11.07
C LEU A 327 11.45 -1.20 11.43
N ALA A 328 11.07 -2.42 11.78
CA ALA A 328 12.02 -3.46 12.18
C ALA A 328 12.75 -4.07 10.96
N PHE A 329 14.08 -4.16 11.03
CA PHE A 329 14.89 -4.78 9.98
C PHE A 329 15.95 -5.72 10.58
N GLY A 330 15.55 -6.98 10.77
CA GLY A 330 16.41 -8.06 11.25
C GLY A 330 16.90 -9.00 10.13
N PRO A 331 17.63 -10.07 10.47
CA PRO A 331 18.16 -11.02 9.48
C PRO A 331 17.09 -11.67 8.59
N ARG A 332 15.93 -11.99 9.16
CA ARG A 332 14.78 -12.53 8.40
C ARG A 332 14.22 -11.53 7.40
N ALA A 333 14.09 -10.26 7.80
CA ALA A 333 13.66 -9.17 6.91
C ALA A 333 14.68 -8.96 5.78
N ALA A 334 15.98 -9.00 6.08
CA ALA A 334 17.03 -8.89 5.08
C ALA A 334 16.98 -10.03 4.04
N ALA A 335 16.84 -11.28 4.50
CA ALA A 335 16.69 -12.44 3.62
C ALA A 335 15.42 -12.33 2.76
N ALA A 336 14.29 -11.92 3.36
CA ALA A 336 13.05 -11.71 2.64
C ALA A 336 13.14 -10.57 1.61
N ALA A 337 13.80 -9.46 1.95
CA ALA A 337 14.04 -8.35 1.03
C ALA A 337 14.85 -8.83 -0.19
N MET A 338 15.93 -9.60 0.01
CA MET A 338 16.73 -10.12 -1.11
C MET A 338 15.96 -11.12 -1.96
N LEU A 339 15.24 -12.05 -1.34
CA LEU A 339 14.41 -13.00 -2.08
C LEU A 339 13.32 -12.29 -2.88
N ARG A 340 12.70 -11.25 -2.32
CA ARG A 340 11.72 -10.44 -3.03
C ARG A 340 12.33 -9.75 -4.25
N GLU A 341 13.52 -9.16 -4.11
CA GLU A 341 14.22 -8.53 -5.23
C GLU A 341 14.56 -9.55 -6.32
N ALA A 342 15.04 -10.74 -5.93
CA ALA A 342 15.33 -11.84 -6.85
C ALA A 342 14.07 -12.33 -7.60
N LEU A 343 12.92 -12.32 -6.93
CA LEU A 343 11.64 -12.75 -7.50
C LEU A 343 10.91 -11.65 -8.28
N ALA A 344 11.37 -10.39 -8.24
CA ALA A 344 10.69 -9.28 -8.93
C ALA A 344 10.48 -9.52 -10.44
N PRO A 345 11.43 -10.10 -11.21
CA PRO A 345 11.18 -10.45 -12.61
C PRO A 345 10.07 -11.50 -12.79
N ALA A 346 10.07 -12.54 -11.96
CA ALA A 346 9.04 -13.58 -11.99
C ALA A 346 7.65 -13.03 -11.59
N LEU A 347 7.61 -12.13 -10.61
CA LEU A 347 6.40 -11.38 -10.24
C LEU A 347 5.88 -10.56 -11.42
N MET A 348 6.77 -9.87 -12.15
CA MET A 348 6.41 -9.07 -13.31
C MET A 348 5.83 -9.92 -14.44
N VAL A 349 6.48 -11.03 -14.78
CA VAL A 349 5.96 -11.99 -15.77
C VAL A 349 4.58 -12.51 -15.36
N GLY A 350 4.41 -12.88 -14.08
CA GLY A 350 3.12 -13.31 -13.55
C GLY A 350 2.05 -12.22 -13.60
N ALA A 351 2.42 -10.96 -13.40
CA ALA A 351 1.50 -9.82 -13.47
C ALA A 351 1.04 -9.57 -14.92
N LEU A 352 1.95 -9.62 -15.89
CA LEU A 352 1.70 -9.43 -17.33
C LEU A 352 0.95 -10.60 -17.97
N GLY A 353 1.15 -11.82 -17.47
CA GLY A 353 0.61 -13.05 -18.08
C GLY A 353 -0.91 -13.23 -17.97
N SER A 354 -1.65 -12.34 -17.30
CA SER A 354 -3.11 -12.39 -17.27
C SER A 354 -3.69 -10.99 -17.04
N ARG A 355 -4.88 -10.76 -17.59
CA ARG A 355 -5.65 -9.53 -17.37
C ARG A 355 -6.56 -9.64 -16.14
N ALA A 356 -7.04 -10.82 -15.75
CA ALA A 356 -8.00 -10.98 -14.65
C ALA A 356 -7.41 -10.54 -13.30
N ILE A 357 -8.17 -9.84 -12.47
CA ILE A 357 -7.76 -9.38 -11.13
C ILE A 357 -8.78 -9.89 -10.13
N TYR A 358 -8.53 -11.09 -9.60
CA TYR A 358 -9.41 -11.71 -8.62
C TYR A 358 -9.23 -11.10 -7.22
N TRP A 359 -10.32 -10.58 -6.65
CA TRP A 359 -10.42 -10.13 -5.27
C TRP A 359 -11.65 -10.72 -4.61
N ARG A 360 -11.46 -11.54 -3.57
CA ARG A 360 -12.53 -12.26 -2.83
C ARG A 360 -13.52 -13.01 -3.75
N GLY A 361 -13.01 -13.60 -4.83
CA GLY A 361 -13.80 -14.36 -5.80
C GLY A 361 -14.31 -13.56 -7.00
N THR A 362 -14.25 -12.22 -6.97
CA THR A 362 -14.70 -11.33 -8.06
C THR A 362 -13.55 -10.94 -8.98
N ASP A 363 -13.76 -10.94 -10.30
CA ASP A 363 -12.78 -10.43 -11.28
C ASP A 363 -12.95 -8.93 -11.52
N LEU A 364 -12.30 -8.12 -10.68
CA LEU A 364 -12.27 -6.66 -10.81
C LEU A 364 -11.75 -6.20 -12.17
N GLY A 365 -10.89 -6.99 -12.81
CA GLY A 365 -10.29 -6.65 -14.09
C GLY A 365 -11.26 -6.78 -15.26
N GLY A 366 -12.15 -7.78 -15.22
CA GLY A 366 -13.22 -7.94 -16.19
C GLY A 366 -14.32 -6.91 -15.98
N ASP A 367 -14.82 -6.79 -14.75
CA ASP A 367 -15.96 -5.94 -14.40
C ASP A 367 -15.67 -4.45 -14.65
N TRP A 368 -14.44 -3.99 -14.38
CA TRP A 368 -14.04 -2.61 -14.67
C TRP A 368 -13.93 -2.34 -16.17
N SER A 369 -13.39 -3.29 -16.94
CA SER A 369 -13.21 -3.14 -18.40
C SER A 369 -14.54 -3.13 -19.16
N ALA A 370 -15.51 -3.95 -18.74
CA ALA A 370 -16.85 -3.97 -19.34
C ALA A 370 -17.57 -2.61 -19.27
N ARG A 371 -17.29 -1.82 -18.22
CA ARG A 371 -17.81 -0.45 -18.08
C ARG A 371 -17.07 0.60 -18.91
N GLY A 372 -15.80 0.36 -19.25
CA GLY A 372 -15.02 1.26 -20.11
C GLY A 372 -15.69 1.42 -21.48
N ASP A 373 -16.24 0.33 -22.01
CA ASP A 373 -17.01 0.32 -23.26
C ASP A 373 -18.36 1.05 -23.13
N ASP A 374 -19.05 0.97 -21.99
CA ASP A 374 -20.31 1.73 -21.74
C ASP A 374 -20.10 3.24 -21.57
N THR A 375 -18.89 3.69 -21.20
CA THR A 375 -18.58 5.13 -21.05
C THR A 375 -18.04 5.79 -22.32
N ALA A 376 -17.62 5.01 -23.32
CA ALA A 376 -17.19 5.54 -24.62
C ALA A 376 -18.35 6.13 -25.44
N GLU A 377 -19.60 5.80 -25.11
CA GLU A 377 -20.79 6.37 -25.75
C GLU A 377 -21.32 7.67 -25.12
N LYS A 378 -20.72 8.17 -24.03
CA LYS A 378 -21.20 9.40 -23.36
C LYS A 378 -20.07 10.34 -22.92
N SER A 379 -19.23 10.74 -23.88
CA SER A 379 -18.45 11.97 -23.77
C SER A 379 -18.74 12.88 -24.96
N VAL A 380 -19.66 13.83 -24.76
CA VAL A 380 -19.73 15.10 -25.52
C VAL A 380 -19.47 16.21 -24.53
#